data_AF-A0A1G8X8Z7-F1
#
_entry.id   AF-A0A1G8X8Z7-F1
#
_cell.length_a   1.000
_cell.length_b   1.000
_cell.length_c   1.000
_cell.angle_alpha   90.00
_cell.angle_beta   90.00
_cell.angle_gamma   90.00
#
_symmetry.space_group_name_H-M   'P 1'
#
loop_
_entity.id
_entity.type
_entity.pdbx_description
1 polymer ?
#
loop_
_entity_poly.entity_id
_entity_poly.type
_entity_poly.pdbx_seq_one_letter_code
_entity_poly.pdbx_strand_id
1 'polypeptide(L)'
;MNDECIHGLEGNLCDQCFPKAAPTASVSAPVSRASSASGVSKRASRAREASAPTALRTPRAEPKPTRATKTAAVPRASAKTPADVGEQRIYHVTHISNLAGVLSSGALLADASKAWEGRPAVDISSAETRESRRSILVSGQGSLSVAKYVPFFLSPDASVWDSIRARSDDPRLALDAHGSAPFDFVILVSTVRKALDAQAAAAESAPESAAESAASAPESAAVAASAGVVAADGDAAGVLTRFGTTRADAEGVLRKLRADPESPAILEAEFLIEETFPFELVTLIGVANDKVRDLVKPILAASSHRPKVAVYPPWFQPAEESAE
;
A
#
# COMPACT_ATOMS: atom_id res chain seq x y z
N MET A 1 8.06 25.89 9.00
CA MET A 1 7.62 24.58 9.52
C MET A 1 6.66 24.04 8.47
N ASN A 2 7.02 22.95 7.80
CA ASN A 2 6.19 22.38 6.74
C ASN A 2 4.98 21.70 7.38
N ASP A 3 3.77 22.14 7.04
CA ASP A 3 2.51 21.45 7.36
C ASP A 3 2.40 20.19 6.49
N GLU A 4 3.28 19.23 6.66
CA GLU A 4 3.20 17.92 5.99
C GLU A 4 3.00 16.86 7.08
N CYS A 5 1.90 16.11 7.06
CA CYS A 5 1.67 15.08 8.07
C CYS A 5 2.67 13.91 7.89
N ILE A 6 2.81 13.04 8.91
CA ILE A 6 3.60 11.79 8.89
C ILE A 6 3.28 10.89 7.68
N HIS A 7 2.07 11.01 7.14
CA HIS A 7 1.62 10.29 5.94
C HIS A 7 2.00 10.99 4.62
N GLY A 8 2.79 12.07 4.68
CA GLY A 8 3.28 12.82 3.51
C GLY A 8 2.22 13.62 2.76
N LEU A 9 1.07 13.90 3.39
CA LEU A 9 -0.01 14.73 2.84
C LEU A 9 0.16 16.18 3.32
N GLU A 10 -0.04 17.15 2.42
CA GLU A 10 0.04 18.58 2.73
C GLU A 10 -1.20 19.03 3.55
N GLY A 11 -0.97 19.61 4.72
CA GLY A 11 -1.96 20.28 5.57
C GLY A 11 -3.19 19.44 5.92
N ASN A 12 -4.37 20.08 5.81
CA ASN A 12 -5.69 19.53 6.15
C ASN A 12 -6.20 18.41 5.21
N LEU A 13 -5.34 17.86 4.36
CA LEU A 13 -5.70 16.79 3.42
C LEU A 13 -5.71 15.40 4.08
N CYS A 14 -5.09 15.27 5.26
CA CYS A 14 -5.16 14.02 6.01
C CYS A 14 -6.28 14.09 7.06
N ASP A 15 -7.44 13.49 6.77
CA ASP A 15 -8.58 13.41 7.71
C ASP A 15 -8.25 12.61 9.00
N GLN A 16 -7.16 11.84 9.02
CA GLN A 16 -6.66 11.16 10.23
C GLN A 16 -5.82 12.08 11.13
N CYS A 17 -4.93 12.90 10.55
CA CYS A 17 -4.12 13.86 11.32
C CYS A 17 -4.91 15.14 11.66
N PHE A 18 -5.87 15.51 10.80
CA PHE A 18 -6.69 16.70 10.90
C PHE A 18 -8.19 16.33 10.75
N PRO A 19 -8.79 15.65 11.74
CA PRO A 19 -10.19 15.27 11.69
C PRO A 19 -11.09 16.51 11.59
N LYS A 20 -11.97 16.54 10.60
CA LYS A 20 -12.94 17.64 10.43
C LYS A 20 -13.81 17.75 11.67
N ALA A 21 -13.97 18.97 12.16
CA ALA A 21 -14.86 19.27 13.28
C ALA A 21 -16.24 18.68 13.00
N ALA A 22 -16.74 17.86 13.93
CA ALA A 22 -18.08 17.34 13.84
C ALA A 22 -19.07 18.51 13.68
N PRO A 23 -20.06 18.43 12.79
CA PRO A 23 -21.04 19.49 12.63
C PRO A 23 -21.69 19.74 13.98
N THR A 24 -21.54 20.96 14.48
CA THR A 24 -22.21 21.39 15.70
C THR A 24 -23.70 21.32 15.45
N ALA A 25 -24.37 20.36 16.09
CA ALA A 25 -25.81 20.34 16.13
C ALA A 25 -26.25 21.69 16.68
N SER A 26 -26.94 22.49 15.85
CA SER A 26 -27.60 23.70 16.29
C SER A 26 -28.63 23.28 17.35
N VAL A 27 -28.29 23.52 18.61
CA VAL A 27 -29.21 23.32 19.73
C VAL A 27 -30.31 24.37 19.58
N SER A 28 -31.48 23.93 19.10
CA SER A 28 -32.71 24.71 19.21
C SER A 28 -32.97 25.06 20.67
N ALA A 29 -33.37 26.31 20.91
CA ALA A 29 -33.53 26.93 22.21
C ALA A 29 -34.32 26.08 23.23
N PRO A 30 -33.91 26.06 24.51
CA PRO A 30 -34.62 25.30 25.53
C PRO A 30 -35.90 26.01 25.97
N VAL A 31 -37.02 25.30 25.85
CA VAL A 31 -38.29 25.66 26.50
C VAL A 31 -38.17 25.33 27.99
N SER A 32 -38.34 26.36 28.81
CA SER A 32 -38.25 26.34 30.27
C SER A 32 -39.14 25.26 30.90
N ARG A 33 -38.58 24.47 31.82
CA ARG A 33 -39.36 23.83 32.89
C ARG A 33 -38.60 23.85 34.21
N ALA A 34 -39.39 24.10 35.24
CA ALA A 34 -39.01 24.70 36.49
C ALA A 34 -38.19 23.83 37.45
N SER A 35 -37.35 24.55 38.18
CA SER A 35 -36.78 24.36 39.51
C SER A 35 -37.46 23.32 40.42
N SER A 36 -36.66 22.44 41.04
CA SER A 36 -36.52 22.44 42.51
C SER A 36 -35.25 21.71 42.93
N ALA A 37 -34.72 22.16 44.07
CA ALA A 37 -33.33 22.03 44.47
C ALA A 37 -33.11 20.97 45.55
N SER A 38 -31.83 20.59 45.66
CA SER A 38 -31.10 20.27 46.88
C SER A 38 -31.41 18.98 47.64
N GLY A 39 -30.35 18.20 47.88
CA GLY A 39 -30.36 17.10 48.85
C GLY A 39 -29.08 16.28 48.84
N VAL A 40 -28.00 16.86 49.35
CA VAL A 40 -26.71 16.20 49.66
C VAL A 40 -26.91 15.03 50.64
N SER A 41 -26.27 13.88 50.41
CA SER A 41 -25.46 13.20 51.45
C SER A 41 -24.73 11.94 50.96
N LYS A 42 -23.48 11.85 51.41
CA LYS A 42 -22.52 10.75 51.31
C LYS A 42 -22.93 9.58 52.21
N ARG A 43 -22.64 8.34 51.83
CA ARG A 43 -21.80 7.41 52.63
C ARG A 43 -21.52 6.09 51.92
N ALA A 44 -20.27 5.64 52.08
CA ALA A 44 -19.75 4.34 51.69
C ALA A 44 -20.25 3.21 52.60
N SER A 45 -20.14 1.95 52.14
CA SER A 45 -19.43 0.83 52.80
C SER A 45 -19.62 -0.51 52.07
N ARG A 46 -18.50 -1.18 51.75
CA ARG A 46 -18.12 -2.61 51.96
C ARG A 46 -19.25 -3.63 52.28
N ALA A 47 -19.17 -4.94 51.99
CA ALA A 47 -18.29 -5.87 51.29
C ALA A 47 -18.91 -7.29 51.46
N ARG A 48 -18.40 -8.28 50.71
CA ARG A 48 -18.35 -9.74 50.97
C ARG A 48 -19.58 -10.64 50.74
N GLU A 49 -19.42 -11.48 49.71
CA GLU A 49 -19.31 -12.95 49.71
C GLU A 49 -20.38 -13.87 50.36
N ALA A 50 -20.85 -14.76 49.48
CA ALA A 50 -20.83 -16.23 49.58
C ALA A 50 -22.13 -16.99 49.93
N SER A 51 -22.44 -17.90 48.99
CA SER A 51 -22.91 -19.28 49.15
C SER A 51 -24.42 -19.59 49.14
N ALA A 52 -24.70 -20.52 48.22
CA ALA A 52 -25.86 -21.38 47.97
C ALA A 52 -26.26 -22.22 49.24
N PRO A 53 -27.32 -23.08 49.27
CA PRO A 53 -27.75 -23.92 48.14
C PRO A 53 -29.23 -24.39 48.07
N THR A 54 -29.48 -25.21 47.04
CA THR A 54 -30.40 -26.36 46.97
C THR A 54 -31.92 -26.15 47.11
N ALA A 55 -32.67 -26.44 46.03
CA ALA A 55 -33.51 -27.65 45.95
C ALA A 55 -34.28 -27.74 44.62
N LEU A 56 -34.32 -28.96 44.11
CA LEU A 56 -35.02 -29.40 42.90
C LEU A 56 -36.54 -29.34 43.05
N ARG A 57 -37.25 -28.99 41.98
CA ARG A 57 -38.23 -29.85 41.26
C ARG A 57 -39.09 -29.03 40.29
N THR A 58 -39.07 -29.44 39.03
CA THR A 58 -40.01 -29.07 37.96
C THR A 58 -41.38 -29.76 38.18
N PRO A 59 -42.47 -29.17 37.65
CA PRO A 59 -42.95 -29.70 36.38
C PRO A 59 -43.44 -28.63 35.37
N ARG A 60 -43.35 -29.10 34.12
CA ARG A 60 -43.76 -28.59 32.81
C ARG A 60 -45.17 -27.98 32.76
N ALA A 61 -45.27 -26.79 32.17
CA ALA A 61 -46.52 -26.18 31.68
C ALA A 61 -46.29 -25.64 30.25
N GLU A 62 -47.26 -25.87 29.36
CA GLU A 62 -47.26 -25.49 27.94
C GLU A 62 -47.18 -23.97 27.73
N PRO A 63 -46.46 -23.49 26.68
CA PRO A 63 -46.44 -22.07 26.37
C PRO A 63 -47.67 -21.64 25.55
N LYS A 64 -48.40 -20.68 26.11
CA LYS A 64 -49.42 -19.85 25.44
C LYS A 64 -48.72 -18.81 24.54
N PRO A 65 -49.23 -18.47 23.34
CA PRO A 65 -48.52 -17.63 22.38
C PRO A 65 -48.50 -16.17 22.86
N THR A 66 -47.33 -15.68 23.25
CA THR A 66 -47.10 -14.27 23.57
C THR A 66 -46.47 -13.54 22.38
N ARG A 67 -47.31 -12.72 21.75
CA ARG A 67 -47.03 -11.48 21.01
C ARG A 67 -45.54 -11.18 20.75
N ALA A 68 -45.14 -11.31 19.48
CA ALA A 68 -43.83 -10.92 18.97
C ALA A 68 -43.44 -9.50 19.40
N THR A 69 -42.42 -9.40 20.24
CA THR A 69 -41.65 -8.18 20.44
C THR A 69 -40.81 -7.95 19.19
N LYS A 70 -41.05 -6.85 18.50
CA LYS A 70 -40.19 -6.37 17.40
C LYS A 70 -38.82 -6.08 18.00
N THR A 71 -37.87 -6.97 17.81
CA THR A 71 -36.45 -6.67 18.01
C THR A 71 -36.10 -5.53 17.06
N ALA A 72 -35.75 -4.38 17.63
CA ALA A 72 -35.21 -3.26 16.88
C ALA A 72 -33.97 -3.76 16.16
N ALA A 73 -34.00 -3.72 14.83
CA ALA A 73 -32.86 -4.05 14.00
C ALA A 73 -31.71 -3.11 14.38
N VAL A 74 -30.57 -3.70 14.73
CA VAL A 74 -29.29 -2.99 14.87
C VAL A 74 -29.06 -2.24 13.55
N PRO A 75 -28.76 -0.93 13.57
CA PRO A 75 -28.54 -0.19 12.33
C PRO A 75 -27.35 -0.82 11.61
N ARG A 76 -27.65 -1.45 10.47
CA ARG A 76 -26.67 -1.96 9.52
C ARG A 76 -25.79 -0.77 9.15
N ALA A 77 -24.51 -0.83 9.54
CA ALA A 77 -23.53 0.21 9.27
C ALA A 77 -23.67 0.63 7.80
N SER A 78 -23.94 1.91 7.57
CA SER A 78 -23.94 2.50 6.23
C SER A 78 -22.66 2.05 5.55
N ALA A 79 -22.78 1.34 4.43
CA ALA A 79 -21.63 0.90 3.66
C ALA A 79 -20.80 2.15 3.33
N LYS A 80 -19.69 2.35 4.03
CA LYS A 80 -18.74 3.41 3.73
C LYS A 80 -18.32 3.19 2.28
N THR A 81 -18.42 4.23 1.46
CA THR A 81 -17.85 4.22 0.11
C THR A 81 -16.44 3.63 0.22
N PRO A 82 -16.09 2.60 -0.58
CA PRO A 82 -14.77 2.01 -0.51
C PRO A 82 -13.72 3.12 -0.70
N ALA A 83 -12.74 3.18 0.21
CA ALA A 83 -11.73 4.22 0.20
C ALA A 83 -11.00 4.23 -1.16
N ASP A 84 -10.91 5.40 -1.79
CA ASP A 84 -10.18 5.57 -3.05
C ASP A 84 -8.69 5.29 -2.82
N VAL A 85 -8.14 4.35 -3.61
CA VAL A 85 -6.71 3.99 -3.58
C VAL A 85 -5.88 4.72 -4.62
N GLY A 86 -6.49 5.51 -5.50
CA GLY A 86 -5.80 6.20 -6.59
C GLY A 86 -4.66 7.11 -6.12
N GLU A 87 -4.86 7.82 -5.02
CA GLU A 87 -3.83 8.71 -4.44
C GLU A 87 -2.79 7.97 -3.57
N GLN A 88 -2.84 6.64 -3.50
CA GLN A 88 -1.76 5.88 -2.86
C GLN A 88 -0.45 6.09 -3.58
N ARG A 89 0.57 6.51 -2.83
CA ARG A 89 1.93 6.56 -3.32
C ARG A 89 2.48 5.14 -3.49
N ILE A 90 3.24 4.98 -4.56
CA ILE A 90 4.01 3.78 -4.86
C ILE A 90 5.48 4.19 -4.95
N TYR A 91 6.37 3.36 -4.44
CA TYR A 91 7.79 3.68 -4.22
C TYR A 91 8.68 2.67 -4.93
N HIS A 92 9.61 3.14 -5.77
CA HIS A 92 10.60 2.29 -6.40
C HIS A 92 12.00 2.73 -5.96
N VAL A 93 12.72 1.83 -5.29
CA VAL A 93 14.08 2.08 -4.81
C VAL A 93 15.08 1.67 -5.87
N THR A 94 16.02 2.55 -6.20
CA THR A 94 17.11 2.24 -7.13
C THR A 94 18.38 3.01 -6.81
N HIS A 95 19.53 2.49 -7.22
CA HIS A 95 20.82 3.16 -7.05
C HIS A 95 20.93 4.38 -7.98
N ILE A 96 21.58 5.47 -7.53
CA ILE A 96 21.72 6.71 -8.31
C ILE A 96 22.36 6.46 -9.69
N SER A 97 23.36 5.56 -9.76
CA SER A 97 24.04 5.18 -11.02
C SER A 97 23.11 4.60 -12.08
N ASN A 98 21.92 4.10 -11.71
CA ASN A 98 20.95 3.56 -12.66
C ASN A 98 20.15 4.66 -13.36
N LEU A 99 20.09 5.87 -12.80
CA LEU A 99 19.24 6.95 -13.31
C LEU A 99 19.57 7.29 -14.76
N ALA A 100 20.84 7.37 -15.15
CA ALA A 100 21.21 7.66 -16.53
C ALA A 100 20.62 6.65 -17.53
N GLY A 101 20.64 5.35 -17.19
CA GLY A 101 20.05 4.29 -17.99
C GLY A 101 18.53 4.34 -18.05
N VAL A 102 17.87 4.67 -16.92
CA VAL A 102 16.41 4.87 -16.87
C VAL A 102 15.98 6.07 -17.71
N LEU A 103 16.78 7.15 -17.71
CA LEU A 103 16.49 8.32 -18.53
C LEU A 103 16.71 8.06 -20.02
N SER A 104 17.73 7.28 -20.39
CA SER A 104 17.97 6.93 -21.80
C SER A 104 16.91 5.99 -22.36
N SER A 105 16.42 5.03 -21.57
CA SER A 105 15.29 4.17 -21.97
C SER A 105 13.95 4.91 -21.91
N GLY A 106 13.86 6.02 -21.17
CA GLY A 106 12.63 6.75 -20.90
C GLY A 106 11.70 6.05 -19.91
N ALA A 107 12.09 4.92 -19.34
CA ALA A 107 11.23 4.11 -18.47
C ALA A 107 11.99 3.15 -17.55
N LEU A 108 11.35 2.78 -16.45
CA LEU A 108 11.72 1.60 -15.67
C LEU A 108 11.27 0.36 -16.45
N LEU A 109 12.08 -0.68 -16.46
CA LEU A 109 11.84 -1.90 -17.21
C LEU A 109 11.74 -3.10 -16.25
N ALA A 110 10.80 -3.99 -16.52
CA ALA A 110 10.69 -5.26 -15.80
C ALA A 110 11.93 -6.13 -16.06
N ASP A 111 12.31 -6.98 -15.11
CA ASP A 111 13.51 -7.84 -15.22
C ASP A 111 13.50 -8.72 -16.49
N ALA A 112 12.34 -9.23 -16.89
CA ALA A 112 12.15 -10.04 -18.09
C ALA A 112 11.68 -9.23 -19.32
N SER A 113 11.77 -7.89 -19.28
CA SER A 113 11.51 -7.04 -20.45
C SER A 113 12.51 -7.34 -21.57
N LYS A 114 12.06 -7.23 -22.83
CA LYS A 114 12.94 -7.34 -24.00
C LYS A 114 13.53 -5.98 -24.41
N ALA A 115 13.06 -4.89 -23.81
CA ALA A 115 13.51 -3.54 -24.10
C ALA A 115 14.85 -3.17 -23.45
N TRP A 116 15.47 -4.09 -22.70
CA TRP A 116 16.80 -3.87 -22.14
C TRP A 116 17.85 -3.77 -23.25
N GLU A 117 18.45 -2.59 -23.41
CA GLU A 117 19.67 -2.41 -24.20
C GLU A 117 20.92 -2.83 -23.41
N GLY A 118 20.85 -2.75 -22.08
CA GLY A 118 21.86 -3.19 -21.13
C GLY A 118 21.27 -3.31 -19.73
N ARG A 119 21.85 -4.15 -18.88
CA ARG A 119 21.42 -4.28 -17.48
C ARG A 119 21.75 -3.02 -16.66
N PRO A 120 21.05 -2.77 -15.53
CA PRO A 120 21.36 -1.63 -14.67
C PRO A 120 22.83 -1.64 -14.22
N ALA A 121 23.39 -0.45 -14.01
CA ALA A 121 24.77 -0.28 -13.58
C ALA A 121 25.02 -0.90 -12.20
N VAL A 122 24.02 -0.82 -11.31
CA VAL A 122 23.99 -1.50 -10.02
C VAL A 122 22.68 -2.27 -9.92
N ASP A 123 22.77 -3.60 -9.98
CA ASP A 123 21.64 -4.50 -9.70
C ASP A 123 21.61 -4.79 -8.20
N ILE A 124 20.51 -4.45 -7.55
CA ILE A 124 20.37 -4.57 -6.10
C ILE A 124 19.77 -5.92 -5.71
N SER A 125 19.14 -6.62 -6.66
CA SER A 125 18.52 -7.92 -6.43
C SER A 125 19.52 -9.05 -6.58
N SER A 126 19.48 -10.02 -5.66
CA SER A 126 20.29 -11.23 -5.78
C SER A 126 19.91 -12.02 -7.04
N ALA A 127 20.88 -12.78 -7.57
CA ALA A 127 20.63 -13.64 -8.73
C ALA A 127 19.52 -14.67 -8.46
N GLU A 128 19.47 -15.19 -7.24
CA GLU A 128 18.46 -16.14 -6.79
C GLU A 128 17.08 -15.49 -6.72
N THR A 129 16.95 -14.26 -6.22
CA THR A 129 15.68 -13.53 -6.24
C THR A 129 15.18 -13.25 -7.65
N ARG A 130 16.08 -12.87 -8.56
CA ARG A 130 15.69 -12.69 -9.96
C ARG A 130 15.20 -14.00 -10.58
N GLU A 131 15.88 -15.11 -10.33
CA GLU A 131 15.45 -16.42 -10.85
C GLU A 131 14.12 -16.87 -10.24
N SER A 132 13.94 -16.71 -8.93
CA SER A 132 12.68 -16.98 -8.24
C SER A 132 11.52 -16.20 -8.87
N ARG A 133 11.68 -14.89 -9.07
CA ARG A 133 10.67 -14.04 -9.74
C ARG A 133 10.41 -14.42 -11.19
N ARG A 134 11.38 -14.98 -11.92
CA ARG A 134 11.15 -15.52 -13.27
C ARG A 134 10.29 -16.79 -13.25
N SER A 135 10.36 -17.58 -12.18
CA SER A 135 9.66 -18.86 -12.05
C SER A 135 8.23 -18.74 -11.50
N ILE A 136 7.93 -17.71 -10.69
CA ILE A 136 6.64 -17.54 -10.03
C ILE A 136 5.63 -16.89 -10.98
N LEU A 137 4.48 -17.54 -11.16
CA LEU A 137 3.38 -17.10 -12.00
C LEU A 137 2.31 -16.39 -11.16
N VAL A 138 1.76 -15.28 -11.66
CA VAL A 138 0.84 -14.41 -10.91
C VAL A 138 -0.55 -15.02 -10.67
N SER A 139 -1.13 -15.70 -11.66
CA SER A 139 -2.50 -16.23 -11.58
C SER A 139 -2.60 -17.73 -11.90
N GLY A 140 -1.46 -18.43 -11.99
CA GLY A 140 -1.36 -19.85 -12.35
C GLY A 140 -0.75 -20.10 -13.74
N GLN A 141 -0.81 -21.34 -14.22
CA GLN A 141 -0.20 -21.74 -15.50
C GLN A 141 -0.72 -20.92 -16.68
N GLY A 142 0.21 -20.41 -17.50
CA GLY A 142 -0.10 -19.56 -18.65
C GLY A 142 -0.18 -18.06 -18.34
N SER A 143 -0.15 -17.66 -17.06
CA SER A 143 -0.01 -16.25 -16.68
C SER A 143 1.44 -15.77 -16.76
N LEU A 144 1.63 -14.45 -16.78
CA LEU A 144 2.96 -13.86 -16.74
C LEU A 144 3.66 -14.16 -15.41
N SER A 145 4.97 -14.33 -15.47
CA SER A 145 5.78 -14.42 -14.26
C SER A 145 5.95 -13.07 -13.59
N VAL A 146 6.25 -13.05 -12.30
CA VAL A 146 6.51 -11.82 -11.53
C VAL A 146 7.63 -10.98 -12.16
N ALA A 147 8.63 -11.62 -12.80
CA ALA A 147 9.70 -10.92 -13.51
C ALA A 147 9.23 -10.08 -14.72
N LYS A 148 7.98 -10.25 -15.18
CA LYS A 148 7.37 -9.42 -16.24
C LYS A 148 6.81 -8.10 -15.72
N TYR A 149 6.92 -7.83 -14.42
CA TYR A 149 6.42 -6.60 -13.81
C TYR A 149 7.54 -5.77 -13.18
N VAL A 150 7.43 -4.46 -13.28
CA VAL A 150 8.23 -3.48 -12.52
C VAL A 150 7.68 -3.43 -11.10
N PRO A 151 8.50 -3.73 -10.07
CA PRO A 151 8.04 -3.71 -8.69
C PRO A 151 8.02 -2.30 -8.10
N PHE A 152 6.96 -1.99 -7.36
CA PHE A 152 6.87 -0.84 -6.48
C PHE A 152 6.43 -1.29 -5.09
N PHE A 153 7.02 -0.71 -4.06
CA PHE A 153 6.58 -0.86 -2.69
C PHE A 153 5.40 0.07 -2.38
N LEU A 154 4.62 -0.30 -1.37
CA LEU A 154 3.48 0.48 -0.88
C LEU A 154 3.81 1.37 0.33
N SER A 155 5.04 1.28 0.84
CA SER A 155 5.57 2.04 1.96
C SER A 155 7.00 2.51 1.67
N PRO A 156 7.40 3.74 2.08
CA PRO A 156 8.81 4.15 2.04
C PRO A 156 9.66 3.41 3.09
N ASP A 157 9.04 2.62 3.98
CA ASP A 157 9.68 1.78 4.99
C ASP A 157 9.57 0.28 4.65
N ALA A 158 9.44 -0.06 3.37
CA ALA A 158 9.38 -1.45 2.93
C ALA A 158 10.56 -2.27 3.46
N SER A 159 10.34 -3.53 3.83
CA SER A 159 11.33 -4.32 4.58
C SER A 159 12.64 -4.51 3.81
N VAL A 160 12.57 -4.76 2.49
CA VAL A 160 13.74 -4.86 1.61
C VAL A 160 14.57 -3.58 1.66
N TRP A 161 13.91 -2.42 1.65
CA TRP A 161 14.59 -1.14 1.76
C TRP A 161 15.14 -0.91 3.16
N ASP A 162 14.40 -1.31 4.20
CA ASP A 162 14.88 -1.23 5.58
C ASP A 162 16.12 -2.08 5.81
N SER A 163 16.21 -3.28 5.23
CA SER A 163 17.42 -4.12 5.24
C SER A 163 18.64 -3.37 4.68
N ILE A 164 18.47 -2.57 3.62
CA ILE A 164 19.53 -1.71 3.08
C ILE A 164 19.91 -0.61 4.08
N ARG A 165 18.93 0.04 4.70
CA ARG A 165 19.15 1.12 5.69
C ARG A 165 19.85 0.63 6.95
N ALA A 166 19.42 -0.53 7.46
CA ALA A 166 19.95 -1.19 8.65
C ALA A 166 21.26 -1.94 8.36
N ARG A 167 21.62 -2.12 7.09
CA ARG A 167 22.75 -2.98 6.65
C ARG A 167 22.61 -4.41 7.17
N SER A 168 21.39 -4.92 7.16
CA SER A 168 21.07 -6.28 7.51
C SER A 168 21.27 -7.21 6.31
N ASP A 169 21.70 -8.44 6.58
CA ASP A 169 21.79 -9.47 5.54
C ASP A 169 20.37 -9.90 5.12
N ASP A 170 19.97 -9.53 3.91
CA ASP A 170 18.72 -9.95 3.29
C ASP A 170 19.03 -10.78 2.03
N PRO A 171 18.60 -12.06 1.95
CA PRO A 171 18.90 -12.93 0.82
C PRO A 171 18.33 -12.42 -0.50
N ARG A 172 17.41 -11.46 -0.45
CA ARG A 172 16.84 -10.82 -1.64
C ARG A 172 17.80 -9.85 -2.33
N LEU A 173 18.86 -9.44 -1.63
CA LEU A 173 19.73 -8.35 -2.04
C LEU A 173 21.15 -8.81 -2.37
N ALA A 174 21.83 -8.05 -3.24
CA ALA A 174 23.22 -8.24 -3.64
C ALA A 174 24.09 -7.01 -3.27
N LEU A 175 24.01 -6.56 -2.01
CA LEU A 175 24.64 -5.29 -1.58
C LEU A 175 26.14 -5.38 -1.33
N ASP A 176 26.63 -6.57 -0.95
CA ASP A 176 28.00 -6.84 -0.53
C ASP A 176 29.03 -6.68 -1.66
N ALA A 177 28.63 -6.91 -2.91
CA ALA A 177 29.46 -6.66 -4.10
C ALA A 177 29.61 -5.17 -4.47
N HIS A 178 28.75 -4.29 -3.94
CA HIS A 178 28.59 -2.92 -4.45
C HIS A 178 28.65 -1.81 -3.39
N GLY A 179 28.80 -2.15 -2.09
CA GLY A 179 29.07 -1.17 -1.04
C GLY A 179 28.07 -0.01 -1.04
N SER A 180 26.77 -0.31 -0.98
CA SER A 180 25.73 0.68 -1.26
C SER A 180 25.14 1.21 0.05
N ALA A 181 25.67 2.34 0.53
CA ALA A 181 25.11 3.02 1.69
C ALA A 181 23.73 3.62 1.32
N PRO A 182 22.84 3.88 2.28
CA PRO A 182 21.48 4.36 1.97
C PRO A 182 21.46 5.65 1.12
N PHE A 183 22.46 6.52 1.28
CA PHE A 183 22.58 7.75 0.50
C PHE A 183 23.03 7.55 -0.96
N ASP A 184 23.39 6.33 -1.37
CA ASP A 184 23.70 5.99 -2.76
C ASP A 184 22.43 5.66 -3.58
N PHE A 185 21.28 5.66 -2.92
CA PHE A 185 19.98 5.35 -3.51
C PHE A 185 19.09 6.58 -3.65
N VAL A 186 18.10 6.44 -4.53
CA VAL A 186 16.95 7.33 -4.63
C VAL A 186 15.67 6.51 -4.55
N ILE A 187 14.60 7.16 -4.08
CA ILE A 187 13.26 6.58 -4.09
C ILE A 187 12.42 7.34 -5.12
N LEU A 188 12.04 6.66 -6.20
CA LEU A 188 11.13 7.18 -7.21
C LEU A 188 9.70 7.02 -6.71
N VAL A 189 8.90 8.07 -6.79
CA VAL A 189 7.53 8.09 -6.28
C VAL A 189 6.56 8.39 -7.40
N SER A 190 5.45 7.65 -7.43
CA SER A 190 4.28 7.95 -8.25
C SER A 190 3.01 7.61 -7.47
N THR A 191 1.88 7.46 -8.16
CA THR A 191 0.60 7.04 -7.56
C THR A 191 -0.04 5.88 -8.30
N VAL A 192 -0.88 5.12 -7.58
CA VAL A 192 -1.69 4.03 -8.17
C VAL A 192 -2.53 4.53 -9.33
N ARG A 193 -3.13 5.73 -9.23
CA ARG A 193 -3.91 6.34 -10.32
C ARG A 193 -3.07 6.48 -11.59
N LYS A 194 -1.87 7.07 -11.49
CA LYS A 194 -0.98 7.25 -12.66
C LYS A 194 -0.59 5.93 -13.31
N ALA A 195 -0.32 4.91 -12.52
CA ALA A 195 0.00 3.58 -13.02
C ALA A 195 -1.19 2.95 -13.76
N LEU A 196 -2.39 3.01 -13.18
CA LEU A 196 -3.61 2.47 -13.78
C LEU A 196 -3.98 3.19 -15.08
N ASP A 197 -3.89 4.53 -15.09
CA ASP A 197 -4.20 5.34 -16.27
C ASP A 197 -3.22 5.05 -17.43
N ALA A 198 -1.92 4.87 -17.11
CA ALA A 198 -0.91 4.53 -18.10
C ALA A 198 -1.13 3.15 -18.72
N GLN A 199 -1.50 2.16 -17.90
CA GLN A 199 -1.77 0.81 -18.36
C GLN A 199 -3.06 0.74 -19.19
N ALA A 200 -4.07 1.54 -18.84
CA ALA A 200 -5.26 1.69 -19.69
C ALA A 200 -4.92 2.31 -21.05
N ALA A 201 -4.11 3.37 -21.08
CA ALA A 201 -3.66 4.00 -22.33
C ALA A 201 -2.79 3.06 -23.19
N ALA A 202 -1.94 2.24 -22.55
CA ALA A 202 -1.13 1.23 -23.25
C ALA A 202 -2.00 0.14 -23.88
N ALA A 203 -3.04 -0.33 -23.18
CA ALA A 203 -3.99 -1.31 -23.71
C ALA A 203 -4.78 -0.77 -24.91
N GLU A 204 -5.16 0.51 -24.90
CA GLU A 204 -5.87 1.16 -26.01
C GLU A 204 -4.99 1.37 -27.26
N SER A 205 -3.67 1.47 -27.08
CA SER A 205 -2.69 1.70 -28.16
C SER A 205 -2.03 0.42 -28.67
N ALA A 206 -2.37 -0.74 -28.09
CA ALA A 206 -1.82 -2.02 -28.50
C ALA A 206 -2.27 -2.41 -29.92
N PRO A 207 -1.38 -2.91 -30.79
CA PRO A 207 -1.73 -3.31 -32.15
C PRO A 207 -2.76 -4.47 -32.17
N GLU A 208 -3.69 -4.44 -33.13
CA GLU A 208 -4.80 -5.41 -33.26
C GLU A 208 -4.35 -6.89 -33.23
N SER A 209 -3.13 -7.19 -33.70
CA SER A 209 -2.56 -8.55 -33.67
C SER A 209 -2.27 -9.08 -32.25
N ALA A 210 -1.98 -8.20 -31.28
CA ALA A 210 -1.83 -8.59 -29.88
C ALA A 210 -3.21 -8.84 -29.24
N ALA A 211 -4.20 -8.03 -29.59
CA ALA A 211 -5.60 -8.19 -29.19
C ALA A 211 -6.22 -9.50 -29.74
N GLU A 212 -5.92 -9.89 -30.98
CA GLU A 212 -6.34 -11.18 -31.55
C GLU A 212 -5.70 -12.40 -30.84
N SER A 213 -4.43 -12.30 -30.42
CA SER A 213 -3.78 -13.36 -29.64
C SER A 213 -4.35 -13.50 -28.22
N ALA A 214 -4.75 -12.37 -27.61
CA ALA A 214 -5.41 -12.35 -26.30
C ALA A 214 -6.87 -12.88 -26.40
N ALA A 215 -7.57 -12.56 -27.49
CA ALA A 215 -8.92 -13.05 -27.77
C ALA A 215 -8.97 -14.55 -28.13
N SER A 216 -7.87 -15.11 -28.63
CA SER A 216 -7.73 -16.54 -28.94
C SER A 216 -7.31 -17.40 -27.73
N ALA A 217 -6.94 -16.76 -26.61
CA ALA A 217 -6.59 -17.44 -25.37
C ALA A 217 -7.87 -17.97 -24.69
N PRO A 218 -7.81 -19.10 -23.95
CA PRO A 218 -8.95 -19.55 -23.16
C PRO A 218 -9.41 -18.41 -22.23
N GLU A 219 -10.72 -18.31 -21.97
CA GLU A 219 -11.35 -17.21 -21.20
C GLU A 219 -10.63 -16.93 -19.87
N SER A 220 -10.06 -17.95 -19.23
CA SER A 220 -9.24 -17.85 -18.00
C SER A 220 -7.87 -17.17 -18.19
N ALA A 221 -7.27 -17.26 -19.37
CA ALA A 221 -6.02 -16.58 -19.74
C ALA A 221 -6.27 -15.18 -20.31
N ALA A 222 -7.40 -14.96 -21.00
CA ALA A 222 -7.80 -13.64 -21.49
C ALA A 222 -8.14 -12.66 -20.35
N VAL A 223 -8.77 -13.14 -19.27
CA VAL A 223 -9.01 -12.33 -18.06
C VAL A 223 -7.69 -12.01 -17.34
N ALA A 224 -6.72 -12.93 -17.35
CA ALA A 224 -5.39 -12.73 -16.79
C ALA A 224 -4.48 -11.79 -17.62
N ALA A 225 -4.78 -11.60 -18.91
CA ALA A 225 -4.08 -10.68 -19.81
C ALA A 225 -4.58 -9.22 -19.72
N SER A 226 -5.59 -8.94 -18.88
CA SER A 226 -6.33 -7.67 -18.92
C SER A 226 -6.01 -6.68 -17.81
N ALA A 227 -5.08 -6.98 -16.92
CA ALA A 227 -4.62 -6.02 -15.94
C ALA A 227 -3.10 -5.88 -16.07
N GLY A 228 -2.66 -4.85 -16.79
CA GLY A 228 -1.26 -4.40 -16.77
C GLY A 228 -0.77 -3.95 -15.38
N VAL A 229 -1.54 -4.24 -14.32
CA VAL A 229 -1.27 -3.96 -12.92
C VAL A 229 -1.73 -5.14 -12.07
N VAL A 230 -0.87 -5.56 -11.13
CA VAL A 230 -1.14 -6.60 -10.15
C VAL A 230 -0.78 -6.07 -8.75
N ALA A 231 -1.51 -6.46 -7.72
CA ALA A 231 -1.11 -6.19 -6.33
C ALA A 231 -0.80 -7.50 -5.60
N ALA A 232 0.38 -7.62 -5.01
CA ALA A 232 0.77 -8.70 -4.13
C ALA A 232 0.56 -8.27 -2.68
N ASP A 233 -0.02 -9.13 -1.84
CA ASP A 233 -0.25 -8.83 -0.41
C ASP A 233 0.95 -9.13 0.51
N GLY A 234 2.12 -9.35 -0.09
CA GLY A 234 3.42 -9.58 0.52
C GLY A 234 4.51 -9.63 -0.57
N ASP A 235 5.67 -10.20 -0.24
CA ASP A 235 6.77 -10.41 -1.18
C ASP A 235 6.28 -11.23 -2.39
N ALA A 236 6.37 -10.69 -3.61
CA ALA A 236 5.87 -11.36 -4.80
C ALA A 236 6.64 -12.65 -5.14
N ALA A 237 7.83 -12.86 -4.57
CA ALA A 237 8.55 -14.13 -4.64
C ALA A 237 8.14 -15.14 -3.54
N GLY A 238 7.27 -14.75 -2.61
CA GLY A 238 6.82 -15.56 -1.49
C GLY A 238 5.81 -16.63 -1.88
N VAL A 239 5.99 -17.84 -1.34
CA VAL A 239 5.13 -19.02 -1.64
C VAL A 239 3.66 -18.82 -1.22
N LEU A 240 3.42 -18.04 -0.17
CA LEU A 240 2.08 -17.81 0.39
C LEU A 240 1.45 -16.49 -0.08
N THR A 241 2.13 -15.76 -0.95
CA THR A 241 1.70 -14.45 -1.43
C THR A 241 0.49 -14.59 -2.33
N ARG A 242 -0.52 -13.77 -2.08
CA ARG A 242 -1.73 -13.70 -2.89
C ARG A 242 -1.66 -12.49 -3.79
N PHE A 243 -2.14 -12.68 -5.02
CA PHE A 243 -2.21 -11.64 -6.03
C PHE A 243 -3.65 -11.21 -6.29
N GLY A 244 -3.89 -9.90 -6.32
CA GLY A 244 -5.02 -9.30 -7.01
C GLY A 244 -4.65 -9.10 -8.46
N THR A 245 -5.20 -9.92 -9.35
CA THR A 245 -4.75 -10.05 -10.76
C THR A 245 -5.64 -9.32 -11.74
N THR A 246 -6.76 -8.78 -11.27
CA THR A 246 -7.57 -7.80 -12.00
C THR A 246 -7.43 -6.44 -11.35
N ARG A 247 -7.77 -5.35 -12.07
CA ARG A 247 -7.80 -4.01 -11.48
C ARG A 247 -8.63 -3.95 -10.20
N ALA A 248 -9.82 -4.55 -10.19
CA ALA A 248 -10.72 -4.53 -9.05
C ALA A 248 -10.15 -5.32 -7.86
N ASP A 249 -9.50 -6.46 -8.12
CA ASP A 249 -8.86 -7.26 -7.07
C ASP A 249 -7.62 -6.58 -6.52
N ALA A 250 -6.80 -5.97 -7.39
CA ALA A 250 -5.64 -5.18 -6.98
C ALA A 250 -6.06 -4.02 -6.08
N GLU A 251 -7.07 -3.24 -6.47
CA GLU A 251 -7.66 -2.18 -5.64
C GLU A 251 -8.25 -2.74 -4.32
N GLY A 252 -8.77 -3.98 -4.34
CA GLY A 252 -9.23 -4.70 -3.16
C GLY A 252 -8.11 -5.04 -2.17
N VAL A 253 -6.99 -5.55 -2.67
CA VAL A 253 -5.77 -5.82 -1.88
C VAL A 253 -5.25 -4.52 -1.26
N LEU A 254 -5.14 -3.44 -2.05
CA LEU A 254 -4.69 -2.14 -1.57
C LEU A 254 -5.60 -1.57 -0.47
N ARG A 255 -6.93 -1.66 -0.64
CA ARG A 255 -7.88 -1.24 0.40
C ARG A 255 -7.73 -2.05 1.68
N LYS A 256 -7.49 -3.36 1.57
CA LYS A 256 -7.28 -4.23 2.73
C LYS A 256 -6.01 -3.84 3.48
N LEU A 257 -4.89 -3.66 2.78
CA LEU A 257 -3.61 -3.27 3.39
C LEU A 257 -3.71 -1.91 4.09
N ARG A 258 -4.43 -0.95 3.51
CA ARG A 258 -4.65 0.38 4.12
C ARG A 258 -5.59 0.37 5.32
N ALA A 259 -6.50 -0.59 5.39
CA ALA A 259 -7.47 -0.67 6.49
C ALA A 259 -6.82 -1.13 7.81
N ASP A 260 -5.63 -1.73 7.75
CA ASP A 260 -4.90 -2.24 8.89
C ASP A 260 -3.42 -1.77 8.85
N PRO A 261 -3.16 -0.49 9.18
CA PRO A 261 -1.81 0.08 9.08
C PRO A 261 -0.80 -0.53 10.06
N GLU A 262 -1.27 -1.17 11.14
CA GLU A 262 -0.42 -1.89 12.10
C GLU A 262 0.07 -3.24 11.54
N SER A 263 -0.55 -3.73 10.46
CA SER A 263 -0.13 -4.97 9.83
C SER A 263 1.22 -4.76 9.12
N PRO A 264 2.23 -5.63 9.37
CA PRO A 264 3.49 -5.57 8.63
C PRO A 264 3.34 -5.94 7.15
N ALA A 265 2.17 -6.44 6.73
CA ALA A 265 1.91 -6.87 5.36
C ALA A 265 2.18 -5.75 4.33
N ILE A 266 1.89 -4.49 4.66
CA ILE A 266 2.14 -3.36 3.74
C ILE A 266 3.63 -3.10 3.50
N LEU A 267 4.51 -3.53 4.42
CA LEU A 267 5.97 -3.38 4.31
C LEU A 267 6.58 -4.42 3.36
N GLU A 268 5.91 -5.55 3.16
CA GLU A 268 6.31 -6.59 2.21
C GLU A 268 5.55 -6.50 0.88
N ALA A 269 4.37 -5.89 0.89
CA ALA A 269 3.48 -5.87 -0.27
C ALA A 269 4.05 -5.06 -1.44
N GLU A 270 3.87 -5.62 -2.64
CA GLU A 270 4.31 -5.04 -3.90
C GLU A 270 3.12 -4.66 -4.79
N PHE A 271 3.24 -3.54 -5.46
CA PHE A 271 2.41 -3.15 -6.60
C PHE A 271 3.23 -3.34 -7.87
N LEU A 272 2.73 -4.16 -8.77
CA LEU A 272 3.45 -4.70 -9.91
C LEU A 272 2.85 -4.13 -11.19
N ILE A 273 3.67 -3.49 -12.01
CA ILE A 273 3.25 -2.85 -13.26
C ILE A 273 3.85 -3.60 -14.45
N GLU A 274 3.02 -4.04 -15.38
CA GLU A 274 3.45 -4.91 -16.48
C GLU A 274 4.44 -4.21 -17.40
N GLU A 275 5.51 -4.96 -17.75
CA GLU A 275 6.55 -4.68 -18.74
C GLU A 275 7.41 -3.44 -18.47
N THR A 276 6.81 -2.27 -18.33
CA THR A 276 7.49 -0.99 -18.22
C THR A 276 6.67 0.04 -17.44
N PHE A 277 7.37 0.95 -16.78
CA PHE A 277 6.77 2.13 -16.16
C PHE A 277 7.45 3.40 -16.70
N PRO A 278 6.75 4.23 -17.50
CA PRO A 278 7.30 5.44 -18.08
C PRO A 278 7.86 6.40 -17.01
N PHE A 279 9.07 6.91 -17.22
CA PHE A 279 9.73 7.79 -16.26
C PHE A 279 8.98 9.12 -16.08
N GLU A 280 8.24 9.56 -17.11
CA GLU A 280 7.37 10.75 -17.07
C GLU A 280 6.26 10.69 -16.01
N LEU A 281 5.93 9.48 -15.52
CA LEU A 281 4.93 9.28 -14.49
C LEU A 281 5.50 9.39 -13.07
N VAL A 282 6.82 9.45 -12.91
CA VAL A 282 7.46 9.75 -11.62
C VAL A 282 7.12 11.18 -11.24
N THR A 283 6.54 11.40 -10.07
CA THR A 283 6.15 12.74 -9.60
C THR A 283 7.18 13.36 -8.68
N LEU A 284 7.91 12.51 -7.94
CA LEU A 284 8.89 12.93 -6.95
C LEU A 284 10.05 11.93 -6.89
N ILE A 285 11.24 12.45 -6.62
CA ILE A 285 12.44 11.67 -6.30
C ILE A 285 12.87 12.05 -4.89
N GLY A 286 12.73 11.11 -3.96
CA GLY A 286 13.22 11.23 -2.59
C GLY A 286 14.72 10.95 -2.53
N VAL A 287 15.45 11.79 -1.80
CA VAL A 287 16.90 11.66 -1.58
C VAL A 287 17.27 11.88 -0.11
N ALA A 288 18.38 11.30 0.32
CA ALA A 288 18.79 11.31 1.74
C ALA A 288 19.15 12.71 2.27
N ASN A 289 19.82 13.53 1.46
CA ASN A 289 20.37 14.83 1.86
C ASN A 289 20.61 15.76 0.67
N ASP A 290 20.99 17.01 0.96
CA ASP A 290 21.25 18.03 -0.06
C ASP A 290 22.37 17.63 -1.03
N LYS A 291 23.42 16.93 -0.55
CA LYS A 291 24.53 16.49 -1.42
C LYS A 291 24.02 15.53 -2.49
N VAL A 292 23.18 14.56 -2.10
CA VAL A 292 22.56 13.62 -3.04
C VAL A 292 21.63 14.36 -4.00
N ARG A 293 20.83 15.32 -3.51
CA ARG A 293 20.00 16.15 -4.39
C ARG A 293 20.82 16.85 -5.47
N ASP A 294 21.96 17.42 -5.08
CA ASP A 294 22.82 18.19 -5.97
C ASP A 294 23.59 17.28 -6.96
N LEU A 295 23.75 15.99 -6.63
CA LEU A 295 24.21 14.94 -7.56
C LEU A 295 23.12 14.50 -8.56
N VAL A 296 21.88 14.34 -8.09
CA VAL A 296 20.75 13.84 -8.91
C VAL A 296 20.27 14.89 -9.91
N LYS A 297 20.19 16.17 -9.52
CA LYS A 297 19.67 17.26 -10.37
C LYS A 297 20.37 17.37 -11.73
N PRO A 298 21.72 17.34 -11.83
CA PRO A 298 22.42 17.32 -13.10
C PRO A 298 22.09 16.10 -13.97
N ILE A 299 21.89 14.92 -13.38
CA ILE A 299 21.54 13.69 -14.12
C ILE A 299 20.18 13.87 -14.80
N LEU A 300 19.20 14.39 -14.06
CA LEU A 300 17.87 14.71 -14.60
C LEU A 300 17.90 15.81 -15.68
N ALA A 301 19.02 16.53 -15.82
CA ALA A 301 19.12 17.56 -16.83
C ALA A 301 19.14 17.03 -18.27
N ALA A 302 19.38 15.73 -18.46
CA ALA A 302 19.25 15.06 -19.74
C ALA A 302 17.79 14.76 -20.14
N SER A 303 16.85 14.83 -19.19
CA SER A 303 15.44 14.48 -19.43
C SER A 303 14.58 15.70 -19.75
N SER A 304 13.54 15.46 -20.57
CA SER A 304 12.43 16.40 -20.77
C SER A 304 11.55 16.50 -19.52
N HIS A 305 11.32 15.37 -18.84
CA HIS A 305 10.56 15.31 -17.60
C HIS A 305 11.47 15.51 -16.38
N ARG A 306 11.07 16.42 -15.48
CA ARG A 306 11.87 16.82 -14.30
C ARG A 306 11.03 16.75 -13.03
N PRO A 307 10.89 15.56 -12.43
CA PRO A 307 10.17 15.42 -11.18
C PRO A 307 10.83 16.23 -10.05
N LYS A 308 10.04 16.58 -9.03
CA LYS A 308 10.55 17.28 -7.85
C LYS A 308 11.58 16.39 -7.14
N VAL A 309 12.80 16.88 -6.96
CA VAL A 309 13.82 16.20 -6.13
C VAL A 309 13.74 16.77 -4.72
N ALA A 310 13.29 15.95 -3.77
CA ALA A 310 13.01 16.36 -2.39
C ALA A 310 13.88 15.58 -1.41
N VAL A 311 14.43 16.30 -0.42
CA VAL A 311 15.27 15.73 0.63
C VAL A 311 14.35 15.21 1.74
N TYR A 312 14.34 13.90 1.97
CA TYR A 312 13.54 13.23 2.99
C TYR A 312 14.44 12.35 3.88
N PRO A 313 15.22 12.94 4.81
CA PRO A 313 16.17 12.18 5.61
C PRO A 313 15.56 10.97 6.36
N PRO A 314 14.33 11.03 6.92
CA PRO A 314 13.71 9.88 7.57
C PRO A 314 13.56 8.64 6.68
N TRP A 315 13.33 8.80 5.37
CA TRP A 315 13.23 7.67 4.43
C TRP A 315 14.57 6.93 4.23
N PHE A 316 15.68 7.49 4.70
CA PHE A 316 17.03 6.96 4.52
C PHE A 316 17.72 6.62 5.84
N GLN A 317 17.02 6.72 6.96
CA GLN A 317 17.44 6.19 8.25
C GLN A 317 16.74 4.84 8.49
N PRO A 318 17.39 3.85 9.10
CA PRO A 318 16.71 2.60 9.48
C PRO A 318 15.48 2.91 10.33
N ALA A 319 14.44 2.08 10.20
CA ALA A 319 13.28 2.20 11.08
C ALA A 319 13.74 2.16 12.54
N GLU A 320 13.26 3.10 13.37
CA GLU A 320 13.52 3.01 14.80
C GLU A 320 12.85 1.73 15.28
N GLU A 321 13.64 0.77 15.75
CA GLU A 321 13.13 -0.41 16.44
C GLU A 321 12.29 0.13 17.60
N SER A 322 10.97 -0.06 17.56
CA SER A 322 10.07 0.33 18.64
C SER A 322 10.58 -0.35 19.90
N ALA A 323 11.36 0.39 20.69
CA ALA A 323 11.85 -0.06 21.98
C ALA A 323 10.67 -0.02 22.95
N GLU A 324 9.83 -1.06 22.93
CA GLU A 324 9.13 -1.70 24.08
C GLU A 324 8.04 -2.69 23.62
#